data_AF-A0A1Z4EQ41-F1
#
_entry.id   AF-A0A1Z4EQ41-F1
#
_cell.length_a   1.000
_cell.length_b   1.000
_cell.length_c   1.000
_cell.angle_alpha   90.00
_cell.angle_beta   90.00
_cell.angle_gamma   90.00
#
_symmetry.space_group_name_H-M   'P 1'
#
loop_
_entity.id
_entity.type
_entity.pdbx_description
1 polymer ?
#
loop_
_entity_poly.entity_id
_entity_poly.type
_entity_poly.pdbx_seq_one_letter_code
_entity_poly.pdbx_strand_id
1 'polypeptide(L)'
;MSPTEIDAVVVNLVDRITGRMRAAGRTGRTVVLRLRFDDFTRATRSHTLPWATSSTQPILNAARQLVSSAAPLIAQRGLTLVGFAVAGIDLSGAQQLTLPFDGEPLAIDAAVDRVRQRYGKSALIRGVLIGRDSGIEMPHLPD
;
A
#
# COMPACT_ATOMS: atom_id res chain seq x y z
N MET A 1 -15.73 9.25 -7.23
CA MET A 1 -15.33 8.01 -6.52
C MET A 1 -15.72 8.17 -5.06
N SER A 2 -16.49 7.25 -4.51
CA SER A 2 -16.93 7.29 -3.10
C SER A 2 -15.76 7.00 -2.14
N PRO A 3 -15.84 7.42 -0.86
CA PRO A 3 -14.79 7.11 0.12
C PRO A 3 -14.47 5.62 0.25
N THR A 4 -15.49 4.75 0.14
CA THR A 4 -15.33 3.29 0.22
C THR A 4 -14.64 2.71 -1.02
N GLU A 5 -14.88 3.28 -2.20
CA GLU A 5 -14.15 2.92 -3.42
C GLU A 5 -12.69 3.34 -3.33
N ILE A 6 -12.42 4.55 -2.82
CA ILE A 6 -11.04 5.02 -2.61
C ILE A 6 -10.31 4.09 -1.62
N ASP A 7 -10.93 3.73 -0.50
CA ASP A 7 -10.30 2.82 0.47
C ASP A 7 -9.99 1.44 -0.14
N ALA A 8 -10.88 0.90 -0.99
CA ALA A 8 -10.63 -0.35 -1.69
C ALA A 8 -9.39 -0.27 -2.59
N VAL A 9 -9.25 0.83 -3.34
CA VAL A 9 -8.09 1.09 -4.18
C VAL A 9 -6.82 1.25 -3.34
N VAL A 10 -6.90 1.96 -2.21
CA VAL A 10 -5.78 2.11 -1.26
C VAL A 10 -5.33 0.74 -0.75
N VAL A 11 -6.25 -0.11 -0.31
CA VAL A 11 -5.94 -1.46 0.18
C VAL A 11 -5.27 -2.30 -0.91
N ASN A 12 -5.80 -2.30 -2.13
CA ASN A 12 -5.22 -3.04 -3.25
C ASN A 12 -3.80 -2.56 -3.59
N LEU A 13 -3.61 -1.24 -3.72
CA LEU A 13 -2.30 -0.67 -4.06
C LEU A 13 -1.26 -0.94 -2.98
N VAL A 14 -1.61 -0.76 -1.71
CA VAL A 14 -0.69 -1.00 -0.59
C VAL A 14 -0.33 -2.48 -0.49
N ASP A 15 -1.29 -3.40 -0.59
CA ASP A 15 -1.05 -4.84 -0.52
C ASP A 15 -0.11 -5.31 -1.65
N ARG A 16 -0.26 -4.76 -2.87
CA ARG A 16 0.66 -5.01 -3.98
C ARG A 16 2.05 -4.42 -3.74
N ILE A 17 2.14 -3.19 -3.24
CA ILE A 17 3.44 -2.53 -2.98
C ILE A 17 4.21 -3.30 -1.92
N THR A 18 3.58 -3.64 -0.80
CA THR A 18 4.24 -4.30 0.34
C THR A 18 4.62 -5.73 -0.01
N GLY A 19 3.77 -6.46 -0.75
CA GLY A 19 4.12 -7.79 -1.27
C GLY A 19 5.36 -7.76 -2.17
N ARG A 20 5.48 -6.77 -3.06
CA ARG A 20 6.68 -6.60 -3.90
C ARG A 20 7.92 -6.25 -3.09
N MET A 21 7.78 -5.37 -2.12
CA MET A 21 8.88 -5.03 -1.22
C MET A 21 9.40 -6.29 -0.50
N ARG A 22 8.50 -7.11 0.05
CA ARG A 22 8.87 -8.37 0.72
C ARG A 22 9.49 -9.38 -0.23
N ALA A 23 8.93 -9.55 -1.43
CA ALA A 23 9.51 -10.44 -2.45
C ALA A 23 10.93 -10.03 -2.85
N ALA A 24 11.23 -8.72 -2.85
CA ALA A 24 12.55 -8.19 -3.13
C ALA A 24 13.48 -8.09 -1.89
N GLY A 25 13.02 -8.49 -0.70
CA GLY A 25 13.77 -8.34 0.55
C GLY A 25 14.03 -6.88 0.94
N ARG A 26 13.16 -5.95 0.55
CA ARG A 26 13.31 -4.50 0.76
C ARG A 26 12.36 -3.98 1.84
N THR A 27 12.80 -3.02 2.63
CA THR A 27 11.95 -2.24 3.54
C THR A 27 11.94 -0.77 3.13
N GLY A 28 10.97 0.00 3.61
CA GLY A 28 10.85 1.41 3.27
C GLY A 28 10.23 2.22 4.38
N ARG A 29 10.48 3.53 4.40
CA ARG A 29 10.12 4.39 5.54
C ARG A 29 9.07 5.44 5.20
N THR A 30 9.02 5.91 3.97
CA THR A 30 8.16 7.04 3.59
C THR A 30 7.07 6.60 2.63
N VAL A 31 5.81 6.73 3.03
CA VAL A 31 4.65 6.51 2.17
C VAL A 31 4.34 7.80 1.44
N VAL A 32 4.26 7.75 0.11
CA VAL A 32 3.99 8.89 -0.76
C VAL A 32 2.66 8.67 -1.47
N LEU A 33 1.70 9.56 -1.21
CA LEU A 33 0.43 9.66 -1.91
C LEU A 33 0.59 10.61 -3.11
N ARG A 34 0.15 10.16 -4.28
CA ARG A 34 0.05 10.95 -5.51
C ARG A 34 -1.41 11.01 -5.96
N LEU A 35 -1.89 12.22 -6.22
CA LEU A 35 -3.25 12.49 -6.65
C LEU A 35 -3.23 13.25 -7.98
N ARG A 36 -4.20 12.94 -8.85
CA ARG A 36 -4.59 13.79 -9.99
C ARG A 36 -6.08 14.08 -9.91
N PHE A 37 -6.44 15.33 -10.09
CA PHE A 37 -7.82 15.81 -9.99
C PHE A 37 -8.49 15.91 -11.38
N ASP A 38 -9.75 16.34 -11.41
CA ASP A 38 -10.53 16.44 -12.66
C ASP A 38 -10.05 17.60 -13.55
N ASP A 39 -9.44 18.62 -12.94
CA ASP A 39 -8.75 19.73 -13.62
C ASP A 39 -7.33 19.37 -14.10
N PHE A 40 -6.95 18.08 -14.03
CA PHE A 40 -5.62 17.55 -14.33
C PHE A 40 -4.47 18.08 -13.47
N THR A 41 -4.76 18.91 -12.47
CA THR A 41 -3.77 19.31 -11.47
C THR A 41 -3.40 18.13 -10.58
N ARG A 42 -2.23 18.22 -9.94
CA ARG A 42 -1.65 17.14 -9.14
C ARG A 42 -1.37 17.61 -7.73
N ALA A 43 -1.49 16.69 -6.77
CA ALA A 43 -1.00 16.90 -5.42
C ALA A 43 -0.20 15.68 -4.96
N THR A 44 0.86 15.95 -4.22
CA THR A 44 1.66 14.93 -3.53
C THR A 44 1.62 15.20 -2.05
N ARG A 45 1.44 14.14 -1.25
CA ARG A 45 1.59 14.16 0.20
C ARG A 45 2.45 12.98 0.61
N SER A 46 3.17 13.11 1.71
CA SER A 46 3.99 12.00 2.20
C SER A 46 3.96 11.93 3.71
N HIS A 47 4.08 10.72 4.24
CA HIS A 47 4.20 10.46 5.65
C HIS A 47 5.42 9.55 5.87
N THR A 48 6.32 9.97 6.75
CA THR A 48 7.52 9.21 7.08
C THR A 48 7.32 8.50 8.40
N LEU A 49 7.35 7.17 8.36
CA LEU A 49 7.26 6.31 9.52
C LEU A 49 8.52 6.43 10.39
N PRO A 50 8.41 6.13 11.70
CA PRO A 50 9.56 6.17 12.62
C PRO A 50 10.66 5.15 12.27
N TRP A 51 10.31 4.01 11.67
CA TRP A 51 11.24 2.98 11.22
C TRP A 51 10.87 2.45 9.83
N ALA A 52 11.84 1.91 9.10
CA ALA A 52 11.60 1.25 7.84
C ALA A 52 10.87 -0.09 8.06
N THR A 53 9.90 -0.42 7.21
CA THR A 53 9.12 -1.64 7.30
C THR A 53 8.66 -2.11 5.91
N SER A 54 8.37 -3.41 5.80
CA SER A 54 7.68 -4.01 4.65
C SER A 54 6.31 -4.58 5.05
N SER A 55 5.88 -4.37 6.30
CA SER A 55 4.57 -4.81 6.77
C SER A 55 3.46 -3.98 6.14
N THR A 56 2.40 -4.66 5.73
CA THR A 56 1.25 -4.05 5.07
C THR A 56 0.50 -3.13 6.02
N GLN A 57 0.34 -3.51 7.29
CA GLN A 57 -0.53 -2.78 8.23
C GLN A 57 -0.03 -1.35 8.54
N PRO A 58 1.24 -1.12 8.92
CA PRO A 58 1.73 0.23 9.16
C PRO A 58 1.68 1.12 7.92
N ILE A 59 2.03 0.56 6.75
CA ILE A 59 2.00 1.29 5.47
C ILE A 59 0.55 1.64 5.07
N LEU A 60 -0.40 0.71 5.28
CA LEU A 60 -1.82 0.94 5.00
C LEU A 60 -2.41 2.01 5.92
N ASN A 61 -2.04 2.00 7.21
CA ASN A 61 -2.47 3.02 8.17
C ASN A 61 -1.96 4.42 7.74
N ALA A 62 -0.70 4.55 7.38
CA ALA A 62 -0.14 5.80 6.87
C ALA A 62 -0.80 6.24 5.55
N ALA A 63 -1.06 5.32 4.63
CA ALA A 63 -1.77 5.60 3.38
C ALA A 63 -3.19 6.14 3.63
N ARG A 64 -3.94 5.53 4.56
CA ARG A 64 -5.28 6.00 4.96
C ARG A 64 -5.25 7.37 5.61
N GLN A 65 -4.25 7.65 6.45
CA GLN A 65 -4.06 8.99 7.03
C GLN A 65 -3.81 10.05 5.95
N LEU A 66 -2.96 9.74 4.97
CA LEU A 66 -2.69 10.65 3.85
C LEU A 66 -3.95 10.93 3.03
N VAL A 67 -4.76 9.90 2.73
CA VAL A 67 -6.03 10.09 2.02
C VAL A 67 -7.02 10.91 2.85
N SER A 68 -7.15 10.61 4.15
CA SER A 68 -8.02 11.36 5.06
C SER A 68 -7.65 12.84 5.12
N SER A 69 -6.36 13.17 5.26
CA SER A 69 -5.88 14.56 5.23
C SER A 69 -6.11 15.27 3.88
N ALA A 70 -6.18 14.52 2.78
CA ALA A 70 -6.47 15.05 1.45
C ALA A 70 -7.98 15.07 1.13
N ALA A 71 -8.85 14.53 2.00
CA ALA A 71 -10.27 14.39 1.74
C ALA A 71 -11.00 15.70 1.38
N PRO A 72 -10.72 16.86 2.02
CA PRO A 72 -11.35 18.13 1.62
C PRO A 72 -11.00 18.55 0.18
N LEU A 73 -9.75 18.31 -0.23
CA LEU A 73 -9.27 18.64 -1.56
C LEU A 73 -9.91 17.72 -2.62
N ILE A 74 -10.01 16.42 -2.31
CA ILE A 74 -10.66 15.41 -3.15
C ILE A 74 -12.16 15.73 -3.32
N ALA A 75 -12.84 16.11 -2.25
CA ALA A 75 -14.26 16.47 -2.29
C ALA A 75 -14.50 17.71 -3.16
N GLN A 76 -13.58 18.67 -3.15
CA GLN A 76 -13.70 19.91 -3.94
C GLN A 76 -13.37 19.73 -5.43
N ARG A 77 -12.34 18.95 -5.77
CA ARG A 77 -11.75 18.91 -7.12
C ARG A 77 -11.98 17.61 -7.88
N GLY A 78 -12.70 16.66 -7.29
CA GLY A 78 -12.84 15.32 -7.83
C GLY A 78 -11.53 14.52 -7.75
N LEU A 79 -11.45 13.38 -8.43
CA LEU A 79 -10.26 12.52 -8.41
C LEU A 79 -10.24 11.61 -9.64
N THR A 80 -9.21 11.75 -10.46
CA THR A 80 -9.00 10.92 -11.66
C THR A 80 -7.89 9.89 -11.48
N LEU A 81 -6.99 10.08 -10.50
CA LEU A 81 -5.93 9.12 -10.19
C LEU A 81 -5.56 9.19 -8.71
N VAL A 82 -5.41 8.01 -8.10
CA VAL A 82 -4.73 7.82 -6.83
C VAL A 82 -3.59 6.83 -7.02
N GLY A 83 -2.41 7.18 -6.51
CA GLY A 83 -1.23 6.35 -6.58
C GLY A 83 -0.44 6.40 -5.28
N PHE A 84 0.23 5.30 -4.97
CA PHE A 84 1.14 5.21 -3.83
C PHE A 84 2.52 4.81 -4.28
N ALA A 85 3.53 5.31 -3.57
CA ALA A 85 4.90 4.84 -3.64
C ALA A 85 5.46 4.74 -2.22
N VAL A 86 6.45 3.87 -2.04
CA VAL A 86 7.26 3.83 -0.81
C VAL A 86 8.67 4.30 -1.17
N ALA A 87 9.21 5.20 -0.35
CA ALA A 87 10.54 5.79 -0.48
C ALA A 87 11.35 5.58 0.81
N GLY A 88 12.63 5.97 0.77
CA GLY A 88 13.58 5.65 1.85
C GLY A 88 13.76 4.14 1.95
N ILE A 89 14.08 3.51 0.81
CA ILE A 89 14.20 2.06 0.69
C ILE A 89 15.53 1.60 1.26
N ASP A 90 15.48 0.60 2.12
CA ASP A 90 16.64 -0.17 2.58
C ASP A 90 16.67 -1.51 1.84
N LEU A 91 17.81 -1.79 1.20
CA LEU A 91 18.05 -2.99 0.40
C LEU A 91 18.40 -4.22 1.23
N SER A 92 18.82 -4.03 2.48
CA SER A 92 19.09 -5.13 3.41
C SER A 92 17.82 -5.78 3.96
N GLY A 93 16.68 -5.09 3.82
CA GLY A 93 15.42 -5.52 4.40
C GLY A 93 15.38 -5.41 5.92
N ALA A 94 16.37 -4.74 6.53
CA ALA A 94 16.41 -4.52 7.97
C ALA A 94 15.12 -3.84 8.43
N GLN A 95 14.53 -4.41 9.48
CA GLN A 95 13.34 -3.87 10.12
C GLN A 95 13.54 -3.89 11.62
N GLN A 96 13.16 -2.79 12.27
CA GLN A 96 13.18 -2.70 13.72
C GLN A 96 12.16 -3.69 14.29
N LEU A 97 12.63 -4.57 15.18
CA LEU A 97 11.75 -5.45 15.95
C LEU A 97 11.04 -4.65 17.04
N THR A 98 9.74 -4.86 17.16
CA THR A 98 8.90 -4.32 18.22
C THR A 98 8.53 -5.45 19.18
N LEU A 99 8.35 -5.11 20.46
CA LEU A 99 7.80 -6.07 21.42
C LEU A 99 6.38 -6.50 20.96
N PRO A 100 6.02 -7.79 21.04
CA PRO A 100 4.83 -8.35 20.40
C PRO A 100 3.56 -8.13 21.22
N PHE A 101 3.27 -6.88 21.61
CA PHE A 101 2.08 -6.56 22.39
C PHE A 101 0.79 -6.61 21.56
N ASP A 102 0.88 -6.33 20.25
CA ASP A 102 -0.26 -6.20 19.33
C ASP A 102 -0.25 -7.27 18.20
N GLY A 103 0.41 -8.40 18.45
CA GLY A 103 0.59 -9.50 17.49
C GLY A 103 1.78 -9.31 16.55
N GLU A 104 1.86 -10.17 15.52
CA GLU A 104 2.95 -10.17 14.53
C GLU A 104 2.45 -9.89 13.10
N PRO A 105 2.24 -8.61 12.73
CA PRO A 105 1.74 -8.24 11.39
C PRO A 105 2.57 -8.82 10.25
N LEU A 106 3.90 -8.89 10.42
CA LEU A 106 4.80 -9.49 9.44
C LEU A 106 4.59 -10.99 9.26
N ALA A 107 4.30 -11.74 10.33
CA ALA A 107 4.05 -13.18 10.23
C ALA A 107 2.77 -13.47 9.43
N ILE A 108 1.74 -12.63 9.60
CA ILE A 108 0.50 -12.68 8.81
C ILE A 108 0.80 -12.36 7.34
N ASP A 109 1.51 -11.27 7.08
CA ASP A 109 1.90 -10.87 5.73
C ASP A 109 2.69 -11.99 5.03
N ALA A 110 3.67 -12.60 5.73
CA ALA A 110 4.45 -13.72 5.20
C ALA A 110 3.58 -14.98 4.95
N ALA A 111 2.57 -15.25 5.80
CA ALA A 111 1.64 -16.35 5.57
C ALA A 111 0.78 -16.13 4.32
N VAL A 112 0.27 -14.91 4.14
CA VAL A 112 -0.46 -14.51 2.93
C VAL A 112 0.39 -14.68 1.68
N ASP A 113 1.65 -14.22 1.73
CA ASP A 113 2.57 -14.33 0.60
C ASP A 113 2.87 -15.79 0.23
N ARG A 114 3.08 -16.67 1.22
CA ARG A 114 3.28 -18.12 0.97
C ARG A 114 2.09 -18.77 0.28
N VAL A 115 0.86 -18.42 0.69
CA VAL A 115 -0.36 -18.92 0.04
C VAL A 115 -0.42 -18.44 -1.41
N ARG A 116 -0.16 -17.15 -1.65
CA ARG A 116 -0.18 -16.57 -3.00
C ARG A 116 0.93 -17.11 -3.91
N GLN A 117 2.10 -17.39 -3.35
CA GLN A 117 3.21 -18.00 -4.09
C GLN A 117 2.88 -19.43 -4.54
N ARG A 118 2.19 -20.21 -3.69
CA ARG A 118 1.84 -21.60 -3.98
C ARG A 118 0.62 -21.77 -4.87
N TYR A 119 -0.42 -20.96 -4.66
CA TYR A 119 -1.73 -21.15 -5.27
C TYR A 119 -2.14 -20.01 -6.22
N GLY A 120 -1.28 -19.01 -6.40
CA GLY A 120 -1.54 -17.84 -7.23
C GLY A 120 -2.14 -16.67 -6.46
N LYS A 121 -2.03 -15.46 -7.04
CA LYS A 121 -2.44 -14.20 -6.40
C LYS A 121 -3.93 -14.11 -6.09
N SER A 122 -4.78 -14.80 -6.86
CA SER A 122 -6.25 -14.82 -6.68
C SER A 122 -6.71 -15.79 -5.58
N ALA A 123 -5.85 -16.70 -5.11
CA ALA A 123 -6.22 -17.69 -4.09
C ALA A 123 -6.54 -17.05 -2.73
N LEU A 124 -5.98 -15.87 -2.44
CA LEU A 124 -6.26 -15.13 -1.21
C LEU A 124 -6.24 -13.62 -1.47
N ILE A 125 -7.41 -13.00 -1.32
CA ILE A 125 -7.63 -11.56 -1.52
C ILE A 125 -8.13 -10.91 -0.24
N ARG A 126 -7.93 -9.59 -0.14
CA ARG A 126 -8.53 -8.81 0.95
C ARG A 126 -10.05 -8.77 0.75
N GLY A 127 -10.83 -8.95 1.81
CA GLY A 127 -12.29 -9.02 1.73
C GLY A 127 -12.94 -7.79 1.07
N VAL A 128 -12.35 -6.60 1.28
CA VAL A 128 -12.78 -5.35 0.63
C VAL A 128 -12.64 -5.37 -0.90
N LEU A 129 -11.93 -6.34 -1.49
CA LEU A 129 -11.74 -6.47 -2.93
C LEU A 129 -12.68 -7.48 -3.58
N ILE A 130 -13.53 -8.16 -2.81
CA ILE A 130 -14.50 -9.12 -3.35
C ILE A 130 -15.46 -8.39 -4.30
N GLY A 131 -15.61 -8.92 -5.52
CA GLY A 131 -16.48 -8.35 -6.55
C GLY A 131 -15.95 -7.05 -7.17
N ARG A 132 -14.69 -6.66 -6.90
CA ARG A 132 -14.06 -5.47 -7.49
C ARG A 132 -12.99 -5.86 -8.51
N ASP A 133 -12.90 -5.08 -9.58
CA ASP A 133 -11.76 -5.19 -10.49
C ASP A 133 -10.48 -4.73 -9.78
N SER A 134 -9.51 -5.63 -9.68
CA SER A 134 -8.21 -5.32 -9.09
C SER A 134 -7.31 -4.50 -10.02
N GLY A 135 -7.72 -4.31 -11.28
CA GLY A 135 -6.99 -3.60 -12.32
C GLY A 135 -5.77 -4.37 -12.82
N ILE A 136 -5.24 -3.94 -13.96
CA ILE A 136 -4.08 -4.56 -14.61
C ILE A 136 -2.83 -4.38 -13.74
N GLU A 137 -2.19 -5.48 -13.39
CA GLU A 137 -0.88 -5.48 -12.75
C GLU A 137 0.19 -5.59 -13.84
N MET A 138 1.12 -4.63 -13.88
CA MET A 138 2.21 -4.65 -14.86
C MET A 138 3.23 -5.74 -14.48
N PRO A 139 3.73 -6.52 -15.46
CA PRO A 139 4.75 -7.53 -15.22
C PRO A 139 6.01 -6.88 -14.66
N HIS A 140 6.71 -7.62 -13.80
CA HIS A 140 7.98 -7.17 -13.23
C HIS A 140 9.10 -7.35 -14.25
N LEU A 141 9.91 -6.31 -14.40
CA LEU A 141 11.22 -6.44 -15.03
C LEU A 141 12.15 -7.15 -14.04
N PRO A 142 13.07 -8.01 -14.54
CA PRO A 142 14.16 -8.50 -13.69
C PRO A 142 14.98 -7.30 -13.18
N ASP A 143 15.50 -7.44 -11.95
CA ASP A 143 16.44 -6.47 -11.36
C ASP A 143 17.75 -6.39 -12.17
#